data_AF-A0A397XPW3-F1
#
_entry.id   AF-A0A397XPW3-F1
#
_cell.length_a   1.000
_cell.length_b   1.000
_cell.length_c   1.000
_cell.angle_alpha   90.00
_cell.angle_beta   90.00
_cell.angle_gamma   90.00
#
_symmetry.space_group_name_H-M   'P 1'
#
loop_
_entity.id
_entity.type
_entity.pdbx_description
1 polymer ?
#
loop_
_entity_poly.entity_id
_entity_poly.type
_entity_poly.pdbx_seq_one_letter_code
_entity_poly.pdbx_strand_id
1 'polypeptide(L)'
;MPHMTVNKSTVRVISIIFARQINHSDSTRAPSLLRTVATHSTIYHIWRQRNNLLHNHIHIPAITVFRLINRNIRNTLLGRRSKKKFMPLMSKWLM
;
A
#
# COMPACT_ATOMS: atom_id res chain seq x y z
N MET A 1 -17.53 9.03 -16.19
CA MET A 1 -16.62 7.89 -16.32
C MET A 1 -15.50 8.24 -17.28
N PRO A 2 -14.23 8.28 -16.85
CA PRO A 2 -13.14 7.82 -17.69
C PRO A 2 -12.65 6.47 -17.15
N HIS A 3 -12.73 5.45 -17.99
CA HIS A 3 -12.17 4.13 -17.73
C HIS A 3 -10.65 4.22 -17.89
N MET A 4 -9.95 4.59 -16.81
CA MET A 4 -8.50 4.48 -16.70
C MET A 4 -8.15 2.99 -16.61
N THR A 5 -7.95 2.35 -17.77
CA THR A 5 -7.40 1.01 -17.85
C THR A 5 -5.95 1.06 -17.36
N VAL A 6 -5.73 0.66 -16.11
CA VAL A 6 -4.37 0.43 -15.60
C VAL A 6 -3.73 -0.62 -16.51
N ASN A 7 -2.67 -0.24 -17.22
CA ASN A 7 -2.00 -1.14 -18.16
C ASN A 7 -1.51 -2.39 -17.41
N LYS A 8 -1.92 -3.58 -17.88
CA LYS A 8 -1.58 -4.88 -17.26
C LYS A 8 -0.08 -5.05 -17.07
N SER A 9 0.74 -4.40 -17.90
CA SER A 9 2.21 -4.40 -17.79
C SER A 9 2.70 -3.59 -16.59
N THR A 10 2.08 -2.46 -16.25
CA THR A 10 2.42 -1.66 -15.06
C THR A 10 2.04 -2.40 -13.77
N VAL A 11 0.87 -3.05 -13.74
CA VAL A 11 0.46 -3.91 -12.61
C VAL A 11 1.42 -5.09 -12.46
N ARG A 12 1.86 -5.69 -13.58
CA ARG A 12 2.84 -6.78 -13.58
C ARG A 12 4.21 -6.33 -13.08
N VAL A 13 4.71 -5.17 -13.50
CA VAL A 13 6.01 -4.64 -13.02
C VAL A 13 5.96 -4.33 -11.52
N ILE A 14 4.86 -3.73 -11.03
CA ILE A 14 4.65 -3.52 -9.59
C ILE A 14 4.57 -4.86 -8.85
N SER A 15 3.86 -5.86 -9.38
CA SER A 15 3.79 -7.22 -8.81
C SER A 15 5.13 -7.97 -8.84
N ILE A 16 5.97 -7.77 -9.86
CA ILE A 16 7.29 -8.41 -9.98
C ILE A 16 8.28 -7.78 -8.99
N ILE A 17 8.27 -6.44 -8.86
CA ILE A 17 9.04 -5.74 -7.81
C ILE A 17 8.53 -6.18 -6.42
N PHE A 18 7.23 -6.41 -6.27
CA PHE A 18 6.59 -6.89 -5.04
C PHE A 18 6.97 -8.34 -4.66
N ALA A 19 7.12 -9.26 -5.62
CA ALA A 19 7.57 -10.63 -5.36
C ALA A 19 9.05 -10.69 -4.92
N ARG A 20 9.86 -9.72 -5.35
CA ARG A 20 11.30 -9.68 -5.06
C ARG A 20 11.64 -9.14 -3.66
N GLN A 21 10.72 -8.42 -3.02
CA GLN A 21 10.88 -7.84 -1.67
C GLN A 21 10.69 -8.87 -0.53
N ILE A 22 10.41 -10.15 -0.84
CA ILE A 22 10.04 -11.18 0.14
C ILE A 22 11.26 -11.76 0.92
N ASN A 23 12.50 -11.48 0.51
CA ASN A 23 13.66 -12.27 0.96
C ASN A 23 14.65 -11.64 1.94
N HIS A 24 14.37 -10.52 2.63
CA HIS A 24 15.35 -10.03 3.62
C HIS A 24 14.76 -9.63 4.98
N SER A 25 15.28 -10.37 5.98
CA SER A 25 15.41 -10.12 7.42
C SER A 25 14.14 -10.02 8.29
N ASP A 26 13.96 -11.04 9.13
CA ASP A 26 13.04 -11.06 10.27
C ASP A 26 13.53 -10.03 11.32
N SER A 27 13.03 -8.80 11.24
CA SER A 27 13.38 -7.72 12.17
C SER A 27 12.44 -7.78 13.38
N THR A 28 13.00 -7.98 14.57
CA THR A 28 12.30 -8.11 15.86
C THR A 28 11.30 -6.97 16.17
N ARG A 29 11.50 -5.77 15.57
CA ARG A 29 10.72 -4.55 15.87
C ARG A 29 9.43 -4.40 15.06
N ALA A 30 9.35 -4.91 13.83
CA ALA A 30 8.14 -4.82 13.02
C ALA A 30 8.08 -6.02 12.07
N PRO A 31 6.99 -6.81 12.07
CA PRO A 31 6.91 -8.00 11.23
C PRO A 31 7.02 -7.59 9.77
N SER A 32 7.82 -8.34 9.00
CA SER A 32 8.10 -8.09 7.58
C SER A 32 6.83 -7.76 6.78
N LEU A 33 5.73 -8.45 7.08
CA LEU A 33 4.42 -8.26 6.48
C LEU A 33 3.81 -6.85 6.67
N LEU A 34 3.97 -6.23 7.84
CA LEU A 34 3.45 -4.87 8.08
C LEU A 34 4.20 -3.85 7.22
N ARG A 35 5.52 -3.99 7.13
CA ARG A 35 6.36 -3.15 6.27
C ARG A 35 5.96 -3.31 4.81
N THR A 36 5.72 -4.53 4.35
CA THR A 36 5.25 -4.78 2.98
C THR A 36 3.91 -4.09 2.70
N VAL A 37 2.93 -4.19 3.60
CA VAL A 37 1.62 -3.55 3.42
C VAL A 37 1.74 -2.03 3.41
N ALA A 38 2.55 -1.47 4.32
CA ALA A 38 2.80 -0.03 4.39
C ALA A 38 3.49 0.49 3.12
N THR A 39 4.60 -0.14 2.72
CA THR A 39 5.35 0.21 1.50
C THR A 39 4.46 0.11 0.26
N HIS A 40 3.68 -0.96 0.13
CA HIS A 40 2.77 -1.15 -1.00
C HIS A 40 1.71 -0.05 -1.06
N SER A 41 1.07 0.26 0.06
CA SER A 41 0.05 1.32 0.13
C SER A 41 0.66 2.68 -0.23
N THR A 42 1.83 3.01 0.32
CA THR A 42 2.50 4.29 0.07
C THR A 42 2.87 4.45 -1.40
N ILE A 43 3.55 3.46 -1.99
CA ILE A 43 3.96 3.51 -3.41
C ILE A 43 2.74 3.66 -4.32
N TYR A 44 1.69 2.86 -4.09
CA TYR A 44 0.46 2.91 -4.87
C TYR A 44 -0.19 4.30 -4.83
N HIS A 45 -0.33 4.89 -3.64
CA HIS A 45 -0.97 6.19 -3.48
C HIS A 45 -0.14 7.35 -4.04
N ILE A 46 1.19 7.31 -3.94
CA ILE A 46 2.09 8.30 -4.56
C ILE A 46 1.99 8.22 -6.08
N TRP A 47 2.11 7.01 -6.65
CA TRP A 47 1.98 6.80 -8.09
C TRP A 47 0.61 7.27 -8.60
N ARG A 48 -0.47 6.93 -7.90
CA ARG A 48 -1.82 7.38 -8.23
C ARG A 48 -1.93 8.90 -8.20
N GLN A 49 -1.32 9.56 -7.20
CA GLN A 49 -1.35 11.02 -7.11
C GLN A 49 -0.59 11.69 -8.25
N ARG A 50 0.59 11.16 -8.59
CA ARG A 50 1.36 11.62 -9.76
C ARG A 50 0.54 11.49 -11.05
N ASN A 51 -0.15 10.37 -11.23
CA ASN A 51 -0.97 10.16 -12.43
C ASN A 51 -2.20 11.08 -12.48
N ASN A 52 -2.83 11.35 -11.34
CA ASN A 52 -3.94 12.32 -11.26
C ASN A 52 -3.48 13.72 -11.64
N LEU A 53 -2.28 14.11 -11.24
CA LEU A 53 -1.70 15.39 -11.65
C LEU A 53 -1.43 15.45 -13.14
N LEU A 54 -0.82 14.40 -13.70
CA LEU A 54 -0.43 14.35 -15.11
C LEU A 54 -1.61 14.26 -16.07
N HIS A 55 -2.67 13.51 -15.72
CA HIS A 55 -3.76 13.22 -16.65
C HIS A 55 -5.04 14.00 -16.37
N ASN A 56 -5.30 14.33 -15.10
CA ASN A 56 -6.53 14.98 -14.69
C ASN A 56 -6.29 16.42 -14.21
N HIS A 57 -5.02 16.86 -14.11
CA HIS A 57 -4.64 18.14 -13.50
C HIS A 57 -5.18 18.33 -12.07
N ILE A 58 -5.46 17.22 -11.37
CA ILE A 58 -6.02 17.25 -10.00
C ILE A 58 -4.88 17.10 -8.99
N HIS A 59 -4.68 18.13 -8.18
CA HIS A 59 -3.80 18.10 -7.03
C HIS A 59 -4.56 17.72 -5.76
N ILE A 60 -4.19 16.59 -5.15
CA ILE A 60 -4.72 16.16 -3.86
C ILE A 60 -3.70 16.56 -2.79
N PRO A 61 -4.12 17.28 -1.74
CA PRO A 61 -3.24 17.65 -0.63
C PRO A 61 -2.54 16.43 -0.01
N ALA A 62 -1.27 16.57 0.37
CA ALA A 62 -0.47 15.50 0.96
C ALA A 62 -1.12 14.90 2.21
N ILE A 63 -1.77 15.74 3.04
CA ILE A 63 -2.51 15.28 4.23
C ILE A 63 -3.65 14.31 3.88
N THR A 64 -4.35 14.57 2.77
CA THR A 64 -5.43 13.71 2.29
C THR A 64 -4.87 12.39 1.75
N VAL A 65 -3.77 12.44 1.01
CA VAL A 65 -3.07 11.23 0.54
C VAL A 65 -2.57 10.39 1.71
N PHE A 66 -2.00 11.01 2.75
CA PHE A 66 -1.56 10.33 3.96
C PHE A 66 -2.73 9.64 4.69
N ARG A 67 -3.86 10.33 4.86
CA ARG A 67 -5.08 9.74 5.44
C ARG A 67 -5.59 8.54 4.63
N LEU A 68 -5.52 8.62 3.30
CA LEU A 68 -5.88 7.51 2.41
C LEU A 68 -4.94 6.31 2.58
N ILE A 69 -3.63 6.54 2.63
CA ILE A 69 -2.63 5.49 2.88
C ILE A 69 -2.91 4.81 4.22
N ASN A 70 -3.08 5.58 5.30
CA ASN A 70 -3.37 5.01 6.62
C ASN A 70 -4.67 4.20 6.63
N ARG A 71 -5.74 4.71 6.01
CA ARG A 71 -7.01 3.98 5.88
C ARG A 71 -6.84 2.69 5.09
N ASN A 72 -6.08 2.69 4.00
CA ASN A 72 -5.85 1.52 3.17
C ASN A 72 -5.05 0.43 3.91
N ILE A 73 -4.02 0.83 4.66
CA ILE A 73 -3.25 -0.08 5.52
C ILE A 73 -4.19 -0.70 6.57
N ARG A 74 -4.96 0.11 7.29
CA ARG A 74 -5.91 -0.38 8.30
C ARG A 74 -6.96 -1.32 7.69
N ASN A 75 -7.55 -0.97 6.56
CA ASN A 75 -8.52 -1.82 5.86
C ASN A 75 -7.91 -3.16 5.44
N THR A 76 -6.67 -3.14 4.93
CA THR A 76 -5.96 -4.37 4.54
C THR A 76 -5.69 -5.27 5.74
N LEU A 77 -5.28 -4.68 6.88
CA LEU A 77 -5.05 -5.41 8.12
C LEU A 77 -6.37 -5.95 8.72
N LEU A 78 -7.44 -5.14 8.75
CA LEU A 78 -8.77 -5.55 9.25
C LEU A 78 -9.41 -6.63 8.38
N GLY A 79 -9.35 -6.48 7.05
CA GLY A 79 -9.93 -7.45 6.11
C GLY A 79 -9.26 -8.82 6.19
N ARG A 80 -8.00 -8.87 6.67
CA ARG A 80 -7.24 -10.11 6.88
C ARG A 80 -7.15 -10.52 8.35
N ARG A 81 -7.91 -9.89 9.25
CA ARG A 81 -7.87 -10.16 10.70
C ARG A 81 -8.17 -11.62 11.06
N SER A 82 -8.91 -12.35 10.23
CA SER A 82 -9.20 -13.78 10.43
C SER A 82 -7.95 -14.66 10.32
N LYS A 83 -6.87 -14.16 9.71
CA LYS A 83 -5.58 -14.86 9.64
C LYS A 83 -4.77 -14.54 10.90
N LYS A 84 -4.34 -15.59 11.62
CA LYS A 84 -3.53 -15.48 12.86
C LYS A 84 -2.31 -14.56 12.72
N LYS A 85 -1.68 -14.51 11.53
CA LYS A 85 -0.53 -13.64 11.22
C LYS A 85 -0.85 -12.14 11.25
N PHE A 86 -2.10 -11.73 11.01
CA PHE A 86 -2.52 -10.33 10.89
C PHE A 86 -3.11 -9.74 12.17
N MET A 87 -3.60 -10.57 13.10
CA MET A 87 -4.11 -10.13 14.40
C MET A 87 -3.13 -9.27 15.20
N PRO A 88 -1.85 -9.67 15.40
CA PRO A 88 -0.90 -8.84 16.14
C PRO A 88 -0.41 -7.63 15.34
N LEU A 89 -0.53 -7.64 13.99
CA LEU A 89 -0.05 -6.55 13.13
C LEU A 89 -0.88 -5.29 13.28
N MET A 90 -2.19 -5.44 13.45
CA MET A 90 -3.07 -4.29 13.65
C MET A 90 -2.72 -3.58 14.95
N SER A 91 -2.51 -4.33 16.03
CA SER A 91 -2.09 -3.75 17.31
C SER A 91 -0.76 -3.00 17.15
N LYS A 92 0.22 -3.58 16.45
CA LYS A 92 1.52 -2.95 16.17
C LYS A 92 1.46 -1.71 15.26
N TRP A 93 0.36 -1.47 14.54
CA TRP A 93 0.19 -0.29 13.69
C TRP A 93 -0.49 0.87 14.42
N LEU A 94 -1.30 0.56 15.44
CA LEU A 94 -2.05 1.55 16.22
C LEU A 94 -1.33 2.01 17.48
N MET A 95 -0.39 1.18 17.96
CA MET A 95 0.45 1.40 19.13
C MET A 95 1.74 2.10 18.73
#